data_AF-A0A7I5EBW8-F1
#
_entry.id   AF-A0A7I5EBW8-F1
#
_cell.length_a   1.000
_cell.length_b   1.000
_cell.length_c   1.000
_cell.angle_alpha   90.00
_cell.angle_beta   90.00
_cell.angle_gamma   90.00
#
_symmetry.space_group_name_H-M   'P 1'
#
loop_
_entity.id
_entity.type
_entity.pdbx_description
1 polymer ?
#
loop_
_entity_poly.entity_id
_entity_poly.type
_entity_poly.pdbx_seq_one_letter_code
_entity_poly.pdbx_strand_id
1 'polypeptide(L)'
;MVEEEHSSSDEEMDTETSKLEAAALARKKRLLEMKSRLHGVEMKEEDYKEDSQETKKSKTEEKTFRSYKPFSEEIGKPAQEKIKLDVVEELIATHLEDTKNVKPVETVDLSTLAPKKIDWDLKRDIEKKLQKLERKTQKCIAEMIRQRLAEGKGDLASTVNAGV
;
A
#
# COMPACT_ATOMS: atom_id res chain seq x y z
N MET A 1 -62.74 -2.81 5.97
CA MET A 1 -63.22 -3.91 6.84
C MET A 1 -62.49 -5.15 6.33
N VAL A 2 -61.37 -5.60 6.90
CA VAL A 2 -60.73 -5.36 8.22
C VAL A 2 -59.21 -5.52 8.01
N GLU A 3 -58.42 -4.67 8.65
CA GLU A 3 -56.97 -4.84 8.82
C GLU A 3 -56.71 -5.99 9.82
N GLU A 4 -55.86 -6.96 9.48
CA GLU A 4 -55.34 -7.94 10.44
C GLU A 4 -53.87 -7.62 10.73
N GLU A 5 -53.68 -6.70 11.65
CA GLU A 5 -52.47 -6.50 12.44
C GLU A 5 -52.10 -7.82 13.15
N HIS A 6 -51.08 -8.53 12.67
CA HIS A 6 -50.44 -9.59 13.46
C HIS A 6 -49.40 -8.98 14.40
N SER A 7 -49.92 -8.34 15.45
CA SER A 7 -49.19 -8.06 16.68
C SER A 7 -48.88 -9.39 17.37
N SER A 8 -47.78 -10.05 16.99
CA SER A 8 -47.17 -11.08 17.82
C SER A 8 -46.03 -10.44 18.59
N SER A 9 -46.37 -9.98 19.79
CA SER A 9 -45.44 -9.52 20.82
C SER A 9 -44.22 -10.42 20.88
N ASP A 10 -43.06 -9.79 20.79
CA ASP A 10 -41.78 -10.32 21.26
C ASP A 10 -41.89 -10.44 22.79
N GLU A 11 -42.63 -11.45 23.26
CA GLU A 11 -42.52 -11.89 24.64
C GLU A 11 -41.17 -12.61 24.74
N GLU A 12 -40.18 -11.87 25.25
CA GLU A 12 -39.01 -12.45 25.89
C GLU A 12 -39.52 -13.36 27.02
N MET A 13 -39.75 -14.62 26.66
CA MET A 13 -39.94 -15.70 27.60
C MET A 13 -38.61 -15.88 28.34
N ASP A 14 -38.49 -15.19 29.47
CA ASP A 14 -37.50 -15.41 30.51
C ASP A 14 -37.73 -16.79 31.14
N THR A 15 -37.52 -17.85 30.36
CA THR A 15 -37.24 -19.16 30.91
C THR A 15 -35.90 -19.02 31.62
N GLU A 16 -35.88 -19.16 32.95
CA GLU A 16 -34.65 -19.24 33.73
C GLU A 16 -33.75 -20.32 33.12
N THR A 17 -32.85 -19.92 32.21
CA THR A 17 -32.05 -20.87 31.47
C THR A 17 -31.17 -21.61 32.47
N SER A 18 -31.29 -22.92 32.51
CA SER A 18 -30.46 -23.72 33.42
C SER A 18 -28.99 -23.45 33.13
N LYS A 19 -28.12 -23.46 34.15
CA LYS A 19 -26.67 -23.23 33.98
C LYS A 19 -26.06 -24.10 32.85
N LEU A 20 -26.61 -25.29 32.65
CA LEU A 20 -26.22 -26.20 31.57
C LEU A 20 -26.66 -25.71 30.18
N GLU A 21 -27.85 -25.15 30.07
CA GLU A 21 -28.41 -24.60 28.83
C GLU A 21 -27.65 -23.34 28.39
N ALA A 22 -27.36 -22.44 29.33
CA ALA A 22 -26.53 -21.27 29.07
C ALA A 22 -25.12 -21.66 28.57
N ALA A 23 -24.51 -22.69 29.18
CA ALA A 23 -23.22 -23.23 28.72
C ALA A 23 -23.31 -23.88 27.32
N ALA A 24 -24.41 -24.57 27.03
CA ALA A 24 -24.65 -25.17 25.71
C ALA A 24 -24.79 -24.11 24.61
N LEU A 25 -25.55 -23.04 24.87
CA LEU A 25 -25.70 -21.91 23.94
C LEU A 25 -24.37 -21.16 23.74
N ALA A 26 -23.60 -20.93 24.80
CA ALA A 26 -22.26 -20.33 24.69
C ALA A 26 -21.31 -21.19 23.83
N ARG A 27 -21.34 -22.52 23.99
CA ARG A 27 -20.57 -23.44 23.14
C ARG A 27 -21.04 -23.40 21.70
N LYS A 28 -22.36 -23.38 21.45
CA LYS A 28 -22.95 -23.30 20.10
C LYS A 28 -22.49 -22.03 19.38
N LYS A 29 -22.58 -20.87 20.04
CA LYS A 29 -22.11 -19.57 19.51
C LYS A 29 -20.61 -19.60 19.18
N ARG A 30 -19.79 -20.10 20.11
CA ARG A 30 -18.33 -20.24 19.88
C ARG A 30 -17.99 -21.15 18.71
N LEU A 31 -18.68 -22.28 18.58
CA LEU A 31 -18.47 -23.21 17.46
C LEU A 31 -18.92 -22.58 16.13
N LEU A 32 -20.00 -21.81 16.14
CA LEU A 32 -20.48 -21.10 14.96
C LEU A 32 -19.46 -20.06 14.46
N GLU A 33 -18.86 -19.30 15.37
CA GLU A 33 -17.79 -18.33 15.07
C GLU A 33 -16.51 -19.02 14.57
N MET A 34 -16.12 -20.14 15.17
CA MET A 34 -14.99 -20.92 14.68
C MET A 34 -15.23 -21.43 13.25
N LYS A 35 -16.45 -21.83 12.93
CA LYS A 35 -16.83 -22.32 11.59
C LYS A 35 -16.90 -21.18 10.57
N SER A 36 -17.47 -20.03 10.92
CA SER A 36 -17.49 -18.87 10.02
C SER A 36 -16.08 -18.40 9.67
N ARG A 37 -15.16 -18.41 10.64
CA ARG A 37 -13.74 -18.12 10.40
C ARG A 37 -13.06 -19.14 9.49
N LEU A 38 -13.39 -20.43 9.61
CA LEU A 38 -12.82 -21.49 8.78
C LEU A 38 -13.30 -21.39 7.32
N HIS A 39 -14.59 -21.15 7.11
CA HIS A 39 -15.19 -21.08 5.78
C HIS A 39 -15.12 -19.68 5.14
N GLY A 40 -14.73 -18.65 5.90
CA GLY A 40 -14.64 -17.27 5.42
C GLY A 40 -16.00 -16.63 5.08
N VAL A 41 -17.10 -17.21 5.58
CA VAL A 41 -18.48 -16.77 5.31
C VAL A 41 -19.25 -16.76 6.64
N GLU A 42 -20.10 -15.75 6.86
CA GLU A 42 -20.98 -15.69 8.02
C GLU A 42 -22.04 -16.80 7.97
N MET A 43 -21.90 -17.76 8.89
CA MET A 43 -22.80 -18.89 9.04
C MET A 43 -23.87 -18.56 10.08
N LYS A 44 -25.14 -18.73 9.73
CA LYS A 44 -26.30 -18.65 10.63
C LYS A 44 -26.78 -20.06 11.00
N GLU A 45 -27.57 -20.18 12.06
CA GLU A 45 -28.10 -21.48 12.50
C GLU A 45 -28.97 -22.15 11.43
N GLU A 46 -29.70 -21.35 10.66
CA GLU A 46 -30.53 -21.77 9.51
C GLU A 46 -29.74 -22.37 8.33
N ASP A 47 -28.41 -22.15 8.29
CA ASP A 47 -27.54 -22.64 7.22
C ASP A 47 -27.14 -24.13 7.41
N TYR A 48 -27.51 -24.73 8.54
CA TYR A 48 -27.27 -26.13 8.88
C TYR A 48 -28.53 -26.99 8.65
N LYS A 49 -28.38 -28.18 8.07
CA LYS A 49 -29.44 -29.20 8.02
C LYS A 49 -29.17 -30.21 9.15
N GLU A 50 -30.18 -30.50 9.97
CA GLU A 50 -30.06 -31.39 11.14
C GLU A 50 -29.53 -32.80 10.81
N ASP A 51 -29.73 -33.28 9.57
CA ASP A 51 -29.33 -34.62 9.12
C ASP A 51 -28.08 -34.67 8.21
N SER A 52 -27.33 -33.58 8.05
CA SER A 52 -26.15 -33.60 7.17
C SER A 52 -25.01 -32.72 7.66
N GLN A 53 -23.77 -33.22 7.54
CA GLN A 53 -22.56 -32.47 7.92
C GLN A 53 -22.23 -31.31 6.98
N GLU A 54 -23.03 -31.09 5.94
CA GLU A 54 -22.79 -30.08 4.91
C GLU A 54 -23.53 -28.78 5.20
N THR A 55 -22.84 -27.66 4.99
CA THR A 55 -23.42 -26.31 5.14
C THR A 55 -23.79 -25.73 3.79
N LYS A 56 -25.00 -25.18 3.66
CA LYS A 56 -25.51 -24.61 2.38
C LYS A 56 -24.68 -23.42 1.87
N LYS A 57 -23.96 -22.74 2.77
CA LYS A 57 -23.08 -21.60 2.48
C LYS A 57 -21.61 -21.97 2.29
N SER A 58 -21.25 -23.25 2.38
CA SER A 58 -19.95 -23.65 1.87
C SER A 58 -19.94 -23.32 0.39
N LYS A 59 -19.14 -22.31 0.04
CA LYS A 59 -18.90 -21.86 -1.33
C LYS A 59 -18.71 -23.12 -2.15
N THR A 60 -19.71 -23.49 -2.94
CA THR A 60 -19.58 -24.55 -3.91
C THR A 60 -18.63 -23.95 -4.91
N GLU A 61 -17.33 -24.16 -4.70
CA GLU A 61 -16.35 -23.92 -5.72
C GLU A 61 -16.80 -24.82 -6.86
N GLU A 62 -17.49 -24.22 -7.84
CA GLU A 62 -17.88 -24.90 -9.06
C GLU A 62 -16.61 -25.59 -9.55
N LYS A 63 -16.66 -26.92 -9.58
CA LYS A 63 -15.49 -27.73 -9.92
C LYS A 63 -15.14 -27.45 -11.36
N THR A 64 -14.24 -26.49 -11.58
CA THR A 64 -13.80 -26.10 -12.90
C THR A 64 -12.78 -27.13 -13.38
N PHE A 65 -13.09 -27.77 -14.49
CA PHE A 65 -12.16 -28.69 -15.12
C PHE A 65 -11.17 -27.89 -15.96
N ARG A 66 -9.91 -27.82 -15.51
CA ARG A 66 -8.79 -27.13 -16.18
C ARG A 66 -8.62 -27.52 -17.67
N SER A 67 -9.03 -28.73 -18.06
CA SER A 67 -8.86 -29.27 -19.40
C SER A 67 -10.11 -29.24 -20.27
N TYR A 68 -11.28 -28.94 -19.72
CA TYR A 68 -12.54 -28.99 -20.47
C TYR A 68 -12.71 -27.74 -21.34
N LYS A 69 -12.99 -27.94 -22.63
CA LYS A 69 -13.37 -26.89 -23.57
C LYS A 69 -14.82 -27.12 -23.97
N PRO A 70 -15.76 -26.23 -23.59
CA PRO A 70 -17.14 -26.38 -24.02
C PRO A 70 -17.20 -26.30 -25.55
N PHE A 71 -17.89 -27.27 -26.16
CA PHE A 71 -17.97 -27.42 -27.61
C PHE A 71 -19.01 -26.46 -28.24
N SER A 72 -19.96 -25.96 -27.46
CA SER A 72 -21.01 -25.03 -27.89
C SER A 72 -21.14 -23.83 -26.96
N GLU A 73 -21.58 -22.69 -27.50
CA GLU A 73 -21.79 -21.45 -26.75
C GLU A 73 -22.91 -21.56 -25.70
N GLU A 74 -23.83 -22.52 -25.88
CA GLU A 74 -24.92 -22.83 -24.94
C GLU A 74 -24.41 -23.41 -23.61
N ILE A 75 -23.27 -24.10 -23.62
CA ILE A 75 -22.63 -24.71 -22.44
C ILE A 75 -21.75 -23.66 -21.71
N GLY A 76 -21.54 -22.49 -22.31
CA GLY A 76 -20.85 -21.34 -21.73
C GLY A 76 -19.46 -21.09 -22.31
N LYS A 77 -18.90 -19.93 -21.96
CA LYS A 77 -17.53 -19.52 -22.36
C LYS A 77 -16.50 -20.30 -21.53
N PRO A 78 -15.29 -20.56 -22.06
CA PRO A 78 -14.23 -21.21 -21.30
C PRO A 78 -13.96 -20.43 -20.00
N ALA A 79 -13.97 -21.14 -18.87
CA ALA A 79 -13.95 -20.55 -17.54
C ALA A 79 -12.65 -19.82 -17.18
N GLN A 80 -11.55 -20.06 -17.92
CA GLN A 80 -10.24 -19.49 -17.62
C GLN A 80 -9.51 -19.03 -18.88
N GLU A 81 -8.96 -17.84 -18.81
CA GLU A 81 -8.01 -17.33 -19.80
C GLU A 81 -6.73 -18.15 -19.75
N LYS A 82 -6.17 -18.46 -20.92
CA LYS A 82 -4.88 -19.18 -20.98
C LYS A 82 -3.81 -18.27 -20.38
N ILE A 83 -3.10 -18.76 -19.37
CA ILE A 83 -1.95 -18.07 -18.79
C ILE A 83 -0.92 -17.86 -19.92
N LYS A 84 -0.54 -16.61 -20.16
CA LYS A 84 0.53 -16.29 -21.09
C LYS A 84 1.84 -16.78 -20.49
N LEU A 85 2.56 -17.65 -21.21
CA LEU A 85 3.87 -18.16 -20.79
C LEU A 85 5.01 -17.19 -21.19
N ASP A 86 4.68 -16.15 -21.96
CA ASP A 86 5.60 -15.20 -22.58
C ASP A 86 6.13 -14.15 -21.57
N VAL A 87 5.93 -14.35 -20.27
CA VAL A 87 6.38 -13.43 -19.20
C VAL A 87 7.88 -13.16 -19.30
N VAL A 88 8.67 -14.19 -19.63
CA VAL A 88 10.12 -14.06 -19.77
C VAL A 88 10.47 -13.22 -21.02
N GLU A 89 9.72 -13.40 -22.10
CA GLU A 89 9.92 -12.66 -23.35
C GLU A 89 9.55 -11.18 -23.19
N GLU A 90 8.47 -10.87 -22.46
CA GLU A 90 8.07 -9.51 -22.10
C GLU A 90 9.12 -8.82 -21.20
N LEU A 91 9.68 -9.53 -20.23
CA LEU A 91 10.75 -9.00 -19.38
C LEU A 91 12.05 -8.77 -20.14
N ILE A 92 12.41 -9.66 -21.07
CA ILE A 92 13.58 -9.48 -21.94
C ILE A 92 13.37 -8.30 -22.88
N ALA A 93 12.16 -8.14 -23.45
CA ALA A 93 11.82 -7.03 -24.33
C ALA A 93 11.93 -5.68 -23.61
N THR A 94 11.33 -5.56 -22.41
CA THR A 94 11.42 -4.33 -21.61
C THR A 94 12.86 -3.96 -21.26
N HIS A 95 13.69 -4.94 -20.88
CA HIS A 95 15.12 -4.71 -20.64
C HIS A 95 15.87 -4.29 -21.91
N LEU A 96 15.53 -4.87 -23.07
CA LEU A 96 16.09 -4.44 -24.36
C LEU A 96 15.66 -3.02 -24.74
N GLU A 97 14.43 -2.61 -24.45
CA GLU A 97 13.98 -1.22 -24.65
C GLU A 97 14.78 -0.24 -23.78
N ASP A 98 14.99 -0.56 -22.51
CA ASP A 98 15.75 0.29 -21.59
C ASP A 98 17.20 0.48 -22.05
N THR A 99 17.82 -0.58 -22.56
CA THR A 99 19.20 -0.51 -23.09
C THR A 99 19.31 0.28 -24.40
N LYS A 100 18.27 0.28 -25.26
CA LYS A 100 18.23 1.13 -26.47
C LYS A 100 18.12 2.62 -26.11
N ASN A 101 17.47 2.96 -24.98
CA ASN A 101 17.28 4.34 -24.53
C ASN A 101 18.52 4.96 -23.89
N VAL A 102 19.51 4.14 -23.52
CA VAL A 102 20.83 4.65 -23.13
C VAL A 102 21.52 5.14 -24.39
N LYS A 103 21.34 6.43 -24.69
CA LYS A 103 22.14 7.12 -25.71
C LYS A 103 23.59 6.74 -25.47
N PRO A 104 24.32 6.24 -26.49
CA PRO A 104 25.75 5.99 -26.32
C PRO A 104 26.37 7.28 -25.82
N VAL A 105 27.10 7.20 -24.72
CA VAL A 105 27.87 8.33 -24.21
C VAL A 105 28.96 8.59 -25.25
N GLU A 106 28.65 9.40 -26.27
CA GLU A 106 29.52 9.71 -27.41
C GLU A 106 30.85 10.32 -26.98
N THR A 107 30.89 10.90 -25.77
CA THR A 107 32.10 11.45 -25.17
C THR A 107 32.19 11.00 -23.72
N VAL A 108 32.89 9.89 -23.49
CA VAL A 108 33.35 9.55 -22.15
C VAL A 108 34.27 10.69 -21.71
N ASP A 109 33.86 11.48 -20.73
CA ASP A 109 34.64 12.62 -20.26
C ASP A 109 35.87 12.08 -19.50
N LEU A 110 37.04 12.16 -20.15
CA LEU A 110 38.33 11.67 -19.63
C LEU A 110 38.66 12.29 -18.25
N SER A 111 38.11 13.46 -17.94
CA SER A 111 38.28 14.11 -16.63
C SER A 111 37.61 13.35 -15.48
N THR A 112 36.53 12.61 -15.77
CA THR A 112 35.78 11.82 -14.80
C THR A 112 36.41 10.45 -14.57
N LEU A 113 37.05 9.91 -15.62
CA LEU A 113 37.74 8.63 -15.62
C LEU A 113 39.15 8.70 -15.02
N ALA A 114 39.76 9.88 -15.04
CA ALA A 114 41.08 10.12 -14.46
C ALA A 114 41.08 9.94 -12.92
N PRO A 115 42.20 9.45 -12.34
CA PRO A 115 42.34 9.40 -10.89
C PRO A 115 42.23 10.79 -10.29
N LYS A 116 41.33 10.88 -9.31
CA LYS A 116 40.94 12.13 -8.65
C LYS A 116 42.01 12.56 -7.65
N LYS A 117 42.11 13.87 -7.39
CA LYS A 117 43.01 14.39 -6.34
C LYS A 117 42.66 13.72 -4.99
N ILE A 118 43.68 13.46 -4.16
CA ILE A 118 43.49 12.81 -2.84
C ILE A 118 42.46 13.57 -1.98
N ASP A 119 42.43 14.91 -2.08
CA ASP A 119 41.53 15.78 -1.32
C ASP A 119 40.13 15.93 -1.95
N TRP A 120 39.85 15.29 -3.08
CA TRP A 120 38.56 15.40 -3.75
C TRP A 120 37.44 15.05 -2.78
N ASP A 121 37.57 13.90 -2.14
CA ASP A 121 36.53 13.34 -1.29
C ASP A 121 36.27 14.25 -0.09
N LEU A 122 37.36 14.76 0.49
CA LEU A 122 37.33 15.72 1.57
C LEU A 122 36.59 17.00 1.16
N LYS A 123 36.87 17.54 -0.04
CA LYS A 123 36.17 18.73 -0.55
C LYS A 123 34.68 18.46 -0.75
N ARG A 124 34.31 17.35 -1.38
CA ARG A 124 32.90 17.00 -1.64
C ARG A 124 32.10 16.89 -0.34
N ASP A 125 32.67 16.24 0.67
CA ASP A 125 31.98 15.97 1.93
C ASP A 125 31.90 17.22 2.82
N ILE A 126 32.91 18.10 2.74
CA ILE A 126 32.92 19.38 3.45
C ILE A 126 32.03 20.42 2.76
N GLU A 127 31.90 20.39 1.43
CA GLU A 127 31.13 21.37 0.64
C GLU A 127 29.71 21.56 1.18
N LYS A 128 29.01 20.47 1.51
CA LYS A 128 27.64 20.52 2.06
C LYS A 128 27.57 21.24 3.41
N LYS A 129 28.63 21.15 4.22
CA LYS A 129 28.71 21.82 5.53
C LYS A 129 29.10 23.29 5.35
N LEU A 130 30.06 23.58 4.47
CA LEU A 130 30.45 24.94 4.11
C LEU A 130 29.27 25.71 3.52
N GLN A 131 28.53 25.14 2.58
CA GLN A 131 27.37 25.79 1.97
C GLN A 131 26.29 26.16 3.01
N LYS A 132 26.06 25.30 4.01
CA LYS A 132 25.13 25.62 5.12
C LYS A 132 25.66 26.74 6.00
N LEU A 133 26.96 26.77 6.27
CA LEU A 133 27.61 27.79 7.08
C LEU A 133 27.63 29.13 6.34
N GLU A 134 28.02 29.14 5.08
CA GLU A 134 28.08 30.32 4.20
C GLU A 134 26.71 31.02 4.13
N ARG A 135 25.62 30.27 3.96
CA ARG A 135 24.26 30.83 3.99
C ARG A 135 23.95 31.55 5.31
N LYS A 136 24.37 30.99 6.44
CA LYS A 136 24.19 31.63 7.77
C LYS A 136 25.08 32.85 7.92
N THR A 137 26.33 32.77 7.47
CA THR A 137 27.29 33.88 7.48
C THR A 137 26.77 35.04 6.63
N GLN A 138 26.32 34.79 5.41
CA GLN A 138 25.71 35.80 4.53
C GLN A 138 24.46 36.43 5.17
N LYS A 139 23.60 35.64 5.81
CA LYS A 139 22.44 36.15 6.55
C LYS A 139 22.86 37.05 7.71
N CYS A 140 23.85 36.63 8.49
CA CYS A 140 24.36 37.40 9.62
C CYS A 140 25.05 38.70 9.17
N ILE A 141 25.82 38.65 8.08
CA ILE A 141 26.39 39.83 7.41
C ILE A 141 25.28 40.80 6.99
N ALA A 142 24.22 40.29 6.34
CA ALA A 142 23.10 41.12 5.94
C ALA A 142 22.36 41.76 7.13
N GLU A 143 22.18 41.03 8.22
CA GLU A 143 21.60 41.55 9.47
C GLU A 143 22.50 42.62 10.11
N MET A 144 23.81 42.39 10.18
CA MET A 144 24.78 43.38 10.67
C MET A 144 24.78 44.66 9.83
N ILE A 145 24.70 44.55 8.50
CA ILE A 145 24.62 45.71 7.60
C ILE A 145 23.32 46.49 7.87
N ARG A 146 22.17 45.80 7.99
CA ARG A 146 20.89 46.44 8.31
C ARG A 146 20.94 47.19 9.64
N GLN A 147 21.52 46.58 10.67
CA GLN A 147 21.67 47.23 11.97
C GLN A 147 22.55 48.48 11.88
N ARG A 148 23.70 48.40 11.19
CA ARG A 148 24.60 49.55 11.00
C ARG A 148 23.96 50.71 10.22
N LEU A 149 23.15 50.40 9.21
CA LEU A 149 22.36 51.41 8.48
C LEU A 149 21.30 52.05 9.37
N ALA A 150 20.59 51.27 10.18
CA ALA A 150 19.59 51.77 11.12
C ALA A 150 20.21 52.67 12.21
N GLU A 151 21.44 52.37 12.64
CA GLU A 151 22.22 53.22 13.56
C GLU A 151 22.79 54.49 12.89
N GLY A 152 22.59 54.69 11.59
CA GLY A 152 23.03 55.88 10.85
C GLY A 152 24.54 56.00 10.64
N LYS A 153 25.30 54.91 10.86
CA LYS A 153 26.78 54.94 10.91
C LYS A 153 27.51 54.67 9.59
N GLY A 154 26.85 54.74 8.43
CA GLY A 154 27.60 54.63 7.17
C GLY A 154 26.79 54.58 5.89
N ASP A 155 27.43 55.01 4.81
CA ASP A 155 26.97 54.83 3.43
C ASP A 155 27.06 53.35 3.03
N LEU A 156 26.04 52.84 2.33
CA LEU A 156 25.86 51.41 2.00
C LEU A 156 27.05 50.86 1.20
N ALA A 157 27.59 51.66 0.27
CA ALA A 157 28.71 51.27 -0.58
C ALA A 157 30.00 51.07 0.22
N SER A 158 30.26 51.91 1.22
CA SER A 158 31.45 51.80 2.08
C SER A 158 31.39 50.60 3.03
N THR A 159 30.20 50.23 3.51
CA THR A 159 30.01 49.16 4.49
C THR A 159 30.06 47.77 3.86
N VAL A 160 29.62 47.63 2.61
CA VAL A 160 29.72 46.38 1.85
C VAL A 160 31.18 46.10 1.41
N ASN A 161 31.91 47.12 0.96
CA ASN A 161 33.32 46.95 0.53
C ASN A 161 34.30 46.67 1.68
N ALA A 162 33.94 46.97 2.93
CA ALA A 162 34.78 46.66 4.10
C ALA A 162 34.61 45.21 4.62
N GLY A 163 33.65 44.44 4.08
CA GLY A 163 33.31 43.09 4.54
C GLY A 163 33.61 41.95 3.56
N VAL A 164 34.23 42.26 2.42
CA VAL A 164 34.79 41.29 1.45
C VAL A 164 36.28 41.16 1.70
#